data_AF-A0A8H2WNM8-F1
#
_entry.id   AF-A0A8H2WNM8-F1
#
_cell.length_a   1.000
_cell.length_b   1.000
_cell.length_c   1.000
_cell.angle_alpha   90.00
_cell.angle_beta   90.00
_cell.angle_gamma   90.00
#
_symmetry.space_group_name_H-M   'P 1'
#
loop_
_entity.id
_entity.type
_entity.pdbx_description
1 polymer ?
#
loop_
_entity_poly.entity_id
_entity_poly.type
_entity_poly.pdbx_seq_one_letter_code
_entity_poly.pdbx_strand_id
1 'polypeptide(L)'
;MIDRWYPSGQVLSPPELPIYLKNVYDLQPIIGMPSDAEVVGIHAVIEAANKASGIPGLLDPGLNMKLGDHLFSAQMARYRSKYSLVTFPSDTTYIPPDLPTHITINLEPISGAPSDEEMTKVQDAFQCYQELRRFPSMFDARVNMELSQHLFNIHMARYMRLTGESQPNPMPTSSAKSPRQTVEQAPNAPDAPDILEEPTVSTNNAGTGADAAGNHQASQSPPHVSPMDSSNERVEQPTRTADQSNLASQSNQQVERFNQLFERFNRLIEQSSQNTVKANELAEKANNSWERFGDVLGNVNRVLVGIQHALVRNHHGNAISALDCLVNEKGMTPAVMDNGFTFRRLSELFSGDPERQTQAIIDGATHNIYIPDVWVGYFLNFYGIGAGLCESETTFKLRFGKQKDARARLSKYLSSCLG
;
A
#
# COMPACT_ATOMS: atom_id res chain seq x y z
N MET A 1 -1.05 -16.92 -22.47
CA MET A 1 -1.17 -15.48 -22.82
C MET A 1 -2.08 -14.84 -21.78
N ILE A 2 -1.80 -13.61 -21.38
CA ILE A 2 -2.68 -12.83 -20.49
C ILE A 2 -3.33 -11.76 -21.35
N ASP A 3 -4.66 -11.76 -21.43
CA ASP A 3 -5.38 -10.78 -22.24
C ASP A 3 -5.25 -9.38 -21.63
N ARG A 4 -4.92 -8.40 -22.47
CA ARG A 4 -4.79 -7.01 -22.05
C ARG A 4 -6.19 -6.42 -21.86
N TRP A 5 -6.68 -6.44 -20.63
CA TRP A 5 -7.88 -5.72 -20.21
C TRP A 5 -7.64 -4.20 -20.20
N TYR A 6 -7.54 -3.60 -21.38
CA TYR A 6 -7.52 -2.15 -21.54
C TYR A 6 -8.36 -1.72 -22.76
N PRO A 7 -9.45 -0.96 -22.58
CA PRO A 7 -10.29 -0.49 -23.69
C PRO A 7 -9.47 0.44 -24.59
N SER A 8 -9.33 0.08 -25.85
CA SER A 8 -8.31 0.61 -26.79
C SER A 8 -8.61 2.03 -27.31
N GLY A 9 -9.33 2.85 -26.54
CA GLY A 9 -9.76 4.20 -26.92
C GLY A 9 -9.95 5.16 -25.75
N GLN A 10 -9.49 4.84 -24.53
CA GLN A 10 -9.44 5.84 -23.46
C GLN A 10 -8.30 6.83 -23.74
N VAL A 11 -8.65 8.12 -23.85
CA VAL A 11 -7.71 9.23 -24.07
C VAL A 11 -7.67 10.10 -22.81
N LEU A 12 -6.49 10.29 -22.23
CA LEU A 12 -6.28 11.17 -21.09
C LEU A 12 -5.80 12.53 -21.60
N SER A 13 -6.67 13.53 -21.59
CA SER A 13 -6.31 14.90 -21.97
C SER A 13 -5.64 15.62 -20.79
N PRO A 14 -4.48 16.27 -20.99
CA PRO A 14 -3.86 17.11 -19.97
C PRO A 14 -4.59 18.47 -19.84
N PRO A 15 -4.44 19.17 -18.70
CA PRO A 15 -4.95 20.52 -18.56
C PRO A 15 -4.17 21.52 -19.41
N GLU A 16 -4.83 22.62 -19.80
CA GLU A 16 -4.15 23.74 -20.45
C GLU A 16 -3.10 24.35 -19.51
N LEU A 17 -1.84 24.31 -19.93
CA LEU A 17 -0.72 24.87 -19.18
C LEU A 17 -0.59 26.37 -19.42
N PRO A 18 -0.41 27.20 -18.37
CA PRO A 18 -0.01 28.60 -18.53
C PRO A 18 1.27 28.76 -19.32
N ILE A 19 1.45 29.92 -19.97
CA ILE A 19 2.56 30.22 -20.89
C ILE A 19 3.95 29.90 -20.26
N TYR A 20 4.14 30.20 -18.97
CA TYR A 20 5.41 29.95 -18.28
C TYR A 20 5.76 28.47 -18.08
N LEU A 21 4.78 27.56 -18.15
CA LEU A 21 5.00 26.11 -18.19
C LEU A 21 4.99 25.59 -19.64
N LYS A 22 4.04 26.05 -20.46
CA LYS A 22 3.85 25.59 -21.86
C LYS A 22 5.06 25.84 -22.76
N ASN A 23 5.88 26.85 -22.45
CA ASN A 23 7.13 27.13 -23.17
C ASN A 23 8.29 26.17 -22.81
N VAL A 24 8.13 25.33 -21.78
CA VAL A 24 9.17 24.41 -21.25
C VAL A 24 8.70 22.95 -21.28
N TYR A 25 7.41 22.72 -21.11
CA TYR A 25 6.79 21.40 -21.04
C TYR A 25 5.61 21.30 -22.02
N ASP A 26 5.61 20.24 -22.81
CA ASP A 26 4.53 19.88 -23.71
C ASP A 26 3.89 18.57 -23.25
N LEU A 27 2.75 18.66 -22.56
CA LEU A 27 1.94 17.49 -22.24
C LEU A 27 0.98 17.23 -23.40
N GLN A 28 1.13 16.07 -24.03
CA GLN A 28 0.24 15.60 -25.09
C GLN A 28 -0.87 14.68 -24.54
N PRO A 29 -2.02 14.55 -25.23
CA PRO A 29 -3.05 13.58 -24.85
C PRO A 29 -2.55 12.14 -24.92
N ILE A 30 -2.60 11.43 -23.80
CA ILE A 30 -2.14 10.04 -23.69
C ILE A 30 -3.23 9.12 -24.24
N ILE A 31 -2.87 8.20 -25.14
CA ILE A 31 -3.81 7.27 -25.79
C ILE A 31 -3.51 5.84 -25.32
N GLY A 32 -4.43 5.24 -24.55
CA GLY A 32 -4.27 3.89 -24.03
C GLY A 32 -3.46 3.84 -22.73
N MET A 33 -2.44 2.98 -22.68
CA MET A 33 -1.61 2.78 -21.47
C MET A 33 -0.48 3.83 -21.41
N PRO A 34 -0.39 4.65 -20.34
CA PRO A 34 0.69 5.63 -20.18
C PRO A 34 2.07 4.97 -20.08
N SER A 35 3.02 5.49 -20.85
CA SER A 35 4.44 5.15 -20.78
C SER A 35 5.15 5.84 -19.62
N ASP A 36 6.34 5.33 -19.26
CA ASP A 36 7.21 5.96 -18.26
C ASP A 36 7.49 7.44 -18.57
N ALA A 37 7.74 7.77 -19.84
CA ALA A 37 8.09 9.12 -20.26
C ALA A 37 6.94 10.11 -20.07
N GLU A 38 5.70 9.70 -20.37
CA GLU A 38 4.51 10.53 -20.17
C GLU A 38 4.27 10.79 -18.68
N VAL A 39 4.35 9.76 -17.82
CA VAL A 39 4.14 9.94 -16.37
C VAL A 39 5.28 10.75 -15.72
N VAL A 40 6.53 10.58 -16.16
CA VAL A 40 7.66 11.45 -15.77
C VAL A 40 7.40 12.90 -16.19
N GLY A 41 6.88 13.13 -17.40
CA GLY A 41 6.47 14.45 -17.87
C GLY A 41 5.43 15.12 -16.98
N ILE A 42 4.39 14.40 -16.58
CA ILE A 42 3.35 14.90 -15.66
C ILE A 42 3.97 15.27 -14.30
N HIS A 43 4.84 14.42 -13.72
CA HIS A 43 5.52 14.72 -12.47
C HIS A 43 6.43 15.97 -12.56
N ALA A 44 7.09 16.20 -13.70
CA ALA A 44 7.94 17.37 -13.93
C ALA A 44 7.11 18.67 -14.02
N VAL A 45 5.95 18.64 -14.66
CA VAL A 45 5.02 19.78 -14.72
C VAL A 45 4.43 20.10 -13.35
N ILE A 46 4.05 19.08 -12.58
CA ILE A 46 3.60 19.25 -11.18
C ILE A 46 4.70 19.89 -10.32
N GLU A 47 5.96 19.48 -10.48
CA GLU A 47 7.08 20.11 -9.77
C GLU A 47 7.27 21.59 -10.17
N ALA A 48 7.21 21.90 -11.47
CA ALA A 48 7.35 23.26 -11.96
C ALA A 48 6.20 24.17 -11.50
N ALA A 49 4.96 23.67 -11.50
CA ALA A 49 3.80 24.38 -10.96
C ALA A 49 3.92 24.61 -9.44
N ASN A 50 4.38 23.62 -8.69
CA ASN A 50 4.64 23.74 -7.24
C ASN A 50 5.82 24.67 -6.90
N LYS A 51 6.82 24.83 -7.78
CA LYS A 51 7.86 25.85 -7.62
C LYS A 51 7.33 27.26 -7.94
N ALA A 52 6.49 27.38 -8.96
CA ALA A 52 5.88 28.65 -9.36
C ALA A 52 4.87 29.17 -8.32
N SER A 53 4.15 28.28 -7.61
CA SER A 53 3.15 28.66 -6.60
C SER A 53 3.74 29.42 -5.39
N GLY A 54 5.05 29.27 -5.14
CA GLY A 54 5.80 30.05 -4.15
C GLY A 54 6.15 31.48 -4.58
N ILE A 55 5.88 31.86 -5.84
CA ILE A 55 6.16 33.20 -6.37
C ILE A 55 4.85 34.03 -6.35
N PRO A 56 4.82 35.20 -5.68
CA PRO A 56 3.64 36.05 -5.65
C PRO A 56 3.13 36.39 -7.06
N GLY A 57 1.84 36.12 -7.30
CA GLY A 57 1.18 36.33 -8.60
C GLY A 57 1.22 35.14 -9.56
N LEU A 58 1.91 34.04 -9.24
CA LEU A 58 1.96 32.80 -10.05
C LEU A 58 1.27 31.59 -9.38
N LEU A 59 0.54 31.82 -8.29
CA LEU A 59 -0.27 30.81 -7.61
C LEU A 59 -1.58 30.55 -8.36
N ASP A 60 -1.68 29.42 -9.06
CA ASP A 60 -2.93 28.85 -9.54
C ASP A 60 -3.24 27.51 -8.82
N PRO A 61 -4.10 27.51 -7.78
CA PRO A 61 -4.50 26.30 -7.09
C PRO A 61 -5.34 25.35 -7.97
N GLY A 62 -6.05 25.88 -8.97
CA GLY A 62 -6.90 25.12 -9.88
C GLY A 62 -6.08 24.32 -10.89
N LEU A 63 -4.96 24.86 -11.37
CA LEU A 63 -3.99 24.13 -12.20
C LEU A 63 -3.42 22.92 -11.45
N ASN A 64 -2.96 23.11 -10.20
CA ASN A 64 -2.42 22.04 -9.38
C ASN A 64 -3.43 20.89 -9.16
N MET A 65 -4.70 21.22 -8.93
CA MET A 65 -5.76 20.20 -8.81
C MET A 65 -5.92 19.41 -10.12
N LYS A 66 -6.07 20.09 -11.26
CA LYS A 66 -6.22 19.43 -12.58
C LYS A 66 -5.01 18.58 -12.99
N LEU A 67 -3.80 19.01 -12.62
CA LEU A 67 -2.58 18.21 -12.83
C LEU A 67 -2.57 16.95 -11.94
N GLY A 68 -3.07 17.07 -10.71
CA GLY A 68 -3.32 15.93 -9.82
C GLY A 68 -4.33 14.94 -10.40
N ASP A 69 -5.48 15.43 -10.90
CA ASP A 69 -6.51 14.62 -11.56
C ASP A 69 -5.95 13.86 -12.78
N HIS A 70 -5.10 14.52 -13.58
CA HIS A 70 -4.47 13.94 -14.75
C HIS A 70 -3.40 12.89 -14.36
N LEU A 71 -2.58 13.15 -13.33
CA LEU A 71 -1.64 12.15 -12.79
C LEU A 71 -2.38 10.94 -12.22
N PHE A 72 -3.42 11.15 -11.41
CA PHE A 72 -4.26 10.09 -10.87
C PHE A 72 -4.85 9.23 -12.00
N SER A 73 -5.34 9.86 -13.06
CA SER A 73 -5.89 9.17 -14.23
C SER A 73 -4.85 8.31 -14.95
N ALA A 74 -3.61 8.81 -15.09
CA ALA A 74 -2.51 8.06 -15.68
C ALA A 74 -2.06 6.89 -14.78
N GLN A 75 -1.93 7.11 -13.47
CA GLN A 75 -1.55 6.08 -12.51
C GLN A 75 -2.64 4.99 -12.37
N MET A 76 -3.92 5.38 -12.44
CA MET A 76 -5.07 4.47 -12.50
C MET A 76 -5.10 3.66 -13.81
N ALA A 77 -4.76 4.27 -14.95
CA ALA A 77 -4.63 3.57 -16.22
C ALA A 77 -3.54 2.49 -16.16
N ARG A 78 -2.36 2.81 -15.60
CA ARG A 78 -1.28 1.83 -15.40
C ARG A 78 -1.68 0.75 -14.39
N TYR A 79 -2.31 1.10 -13.27
CA TYR A 79 -2.84 0.14 -12.28
C TYR A 79 -3.77 -0.88 -12.95
N ARG A 80 -4.82 -0.42 -13.64
CA ARG A 80 -5.80 -1.28 -14.35
C ARG A 80 -5.17 -2.16 -15.43
N SER A 81 -4.09 -1.71 -16.06
CA SER A 81 -3.39 -2.51 -17.08
C SER A 81 -2.53 -3.65 -16.51
N LYS A 82 -2.17 -3.57 -15.21
CA LYS A 82 -1.33 -4.56 -14.50
C LYS A 82 -2.12 -5.42 -13.52
N TYR A 83 -3.21 -4.89 -12.97
CA TYR A 83 -4.00 -5.48 -11.89
C TYR A 83 -5.49 -5.56 -12.26
N SER A 84 -6.06 -6.76 -12.16
CA SER A 84 -7.48 -7.01 -12.39
C SER A 84 -8.33 -6.39 -11.28
N LEU A 85 -9.20 -5.44 -11.62
CA LEU A 85 -10.19 -4.89 -10.67
C LEU A 85 -11.23 -5.92 -10.19
N VAL A 86 -11.31 -7.09 -10.84
CA VAL A 86 -12.25 -8.18 -10.52
C VAL A 86 -11.66 -9.18 -9.51
N THR A 87 -10.35 -9.16 -9.31
CA THR A 87 -9.63 -10.06 -8.40
C THR A 87 -9.45 -9.36 -7.05
N PHE A 88 -9.69 -10.06 -5.94
CA PHE A 88 -9.41 -9.51 -4.61
C PHE A 88 -7.90 -9.23 -4.47
N PRO A 89 -7.48 -8.15 -3.79
CA PRO A 89 -6.06 -7.81 -3.69
C PRO A 89 -5.20 -8.92 -3.05
N SER A 90 -5.81 -9.83 -2.26
CA SER A 90 -5.21 -11.00 -1.60
C SER A 90 -4.21 -11.80 -2.45
N ASP A 91 -4.49 -12.00 -3.74
CA ASP A 91 -3.64 -12.81 -4.64
C ASP A 91 -2.61 -11.97 -5.42
N THR A 92 -2.49 -10.68 -5.12
CA THR A 92 -1.65 -9.72 -5.86
C THR A 92 -0.39 -9.34 -5.09
N THR A 93 0.77 -9.54 -5.70
CA THR A 93 2.06 -9.00 -5.20
C THR A 93 2.39 -7.67 -5.85
N TYR A 94 2.64 -6.67 -5.01
CA TYR A 94 3.07 -5.33 -5.37
C TYR A 94 4.59 -5.22 -5.17
N ILE A 95 5.32 -5.40 -6.27
CA ILE A 95 6.78 -5.28 -6.28
C ILE A 95 7.17 -3.78 -6.27
N PRO A 96 8.05 -3.32 -5.36
CA PRO A 96 8.62 -1.97 -5.37
C PRO A 96 9.71 -1.80 -6.46
N PRO A 97 10.05 -0.57 -6.86
CA PRO A 97 11.22 -0.32 -7.71
C PRO A 97 12.53 -0.52 -6.92
N ASP A 98 13.61 -0.82 -7.64
CA ASP A 98 14.97 -0.85 -7.06
C ASP A 98 15.38 0.55 -6.59
N LEU A 99 15.62 0.71 -5.28
CA LEU A 99 16.04 1.99 -4.70
C LEU A 99 17.57 2.13 -4.71
N PRO A 100 18.12 3.34 -4.99
CA PRO A 100 19.55 3.57 -4.94
C PRO A 100 20.17 3.27 -3.56
N THR A 101 21.40 2.78 -3.54
CA THR A 101 22.11 2.30 -2.33
C THR A 101 22.36 3.35 -1.23
N HIS A 102 22.05 4.62 -1.47
CA HIS A 102 22.09 5.69 -0.48
C HIS A 102 20.74 5.90 0.25
N ILE A 103 19.65 5.26 -0.19
CA ILE A 103 18.40 5.16 0.55
C ILE A 103 18.50 3.99 1.53
N THR A 104 18.35 4.26 2.82
CA THR A 104 18.46 3.23 3.89
C THR A 104 17.15 2.44 4.08
N ILE A 105 16.03 2.91 3.51
CA ILE A 105 14.72 2.26 3.65
C ILE A 105 14.61 1.13 2.63
N ASN A 106 14.65 -0.11 3.11
CA ASN A 106 14.37 -1.29 2.28
C ASN A 106 12.84 -1.43 2.06
N LEU A 107 12.42 -1.60 0.81
CA LEU A 107 11.04 -1.93 0.45
C LEU A 107 10.97 -3.39 -0.01
N GLU A 108 10.08 -4.16 0.60
CA GLU A 108 9.88 -5.58 0.30
C GLU A 108 8.61 -5.76 -0.56
N PRO A 109 8.48 -6.85 -1.35
CA PRO A 109 7.29 -7.09 -2.18
C PRO A 109 6.03 -7.40 -1.35
N ILE A 110 5.22 -6.37 -1.10
CA ILE A 110 3.96 -6.45 -0.36
C ILE A 110 2.99 -7.38 -1.11
N SER A 111 2.51 -8.43 -0.46
CA SER A 111 1.60 -9.41 -1.06
C SER A 111 0.24 -9.38 -0.38
N GLY A 112 -0.82 -9.33 -1.18
CA GLY A 112 -2.18 -9.26 -0.67
C GLY A 112 -2.59 -7.82 -0.37
N ALA A 113 -2.84 -7.53 0.91
CA ALA A 113 -3.50 -6.32 1.33
C ALA A 113 -2.66 -5.58 2.37
N PRO A 114 -2.14 -4.37 2.05
CA PRO A 114 -1.01 -3.77 2.77
C PRO A 114 -1.33 -3.44 4.22
N SER A 115 -0.41 -3.74 5.13
CA SER A 115 -0.46 -3.32 6.52
C SER A 115 -0.24 -1.81 6.67
N ASP A 116 -0.49 -1.29 7.87
CA ASP A 116 -0.32 0.13 8.16
C ASP A 116 1.19 0.48 8.30
N GLU A 117 2.01 -0.46 8.78
CA GLU A 117 3.47 -0.38 8.78
C GLU A 117 4.06 -0.46 7.35
N GLU A 118 3.52 -1.34 6.50
CA GLU A 118 3.91 -1.43 5.09
C GLU A 118 3.57 -0.14 4.33
N MET A 119 2.37 0.41 4.55
CA MET A 119 1.96 1.71 4.01
C MET A 119 2.92 2.83 4.46
N THR A 120 3.23 2.88 5.76
CA THR A 120 4.12 3.89 6.35
C THR A 120 5.52 3.80 5.74
N LYS A 121 6.11 2.59 5.63
CA LYS A 121 7.42 2.39 4.98
C LYS A 121 7.46 2.90 3.53
N VAL A 122 6.39 2.66 2.75
CA VAL A 122 6.32 3.11 1.35
C VAL A 122 6.15 4.63 1.26
N GLN A 123 5.40 5.24 2.18
CA GLN A 123 5.27 6.69 2.30
C GLN A 123 6.60 7.36 2.71
N ASP A 124 7.29 6.80 3.71
CA ASP A 124 8.61 7.26 4.17
C ASP A 124 9.67 7.12 3.08
N ALA A 125 9.71 5.99 2.36
CA ALA A 125 10.60 5.78 1.23
C ALA A 125 10.36 6.81 0.12
N PHE A 126 9.09 7.06 -0.24
CA PHE A 126 8.73 8.08 -1.22
C PHE A 126 9.14 9.47 -0.75
N GLN A 127 8.81 9.87 0.49
CA GLN A 127 9.16 11.18 1.04
C GLN A 127 10.69 11.38 1.13
N CYS A 128 11.45 10.37 1.57
CA CYS A 128 12.90 10.39 1.58
C CYS A 128 13.48 10.60 0.17
N TYR A 129 12.95 9.88 -0.83
CA TYR A 129 13.36 10.04 -2.22
C TYR A 129 13.00 11.42 -2.79
N GLN A 130 11.87 11.99 -2.37
CA GLN A 130 11.44 13.33 -2.76
C GLN A 130 12.38 14.44 -2.25
N GLU A 131 13.02 14.27 -1.11
CA GLU A 131 14.00 15.25 -0.61
C GLU A 131 15.30 15.28 -1.42
N LEU A 132 15.65 14.18 -2.09
CA LEU A 132 16.80 14.12 -3.00
C LEU A 132 16.66 15.06 -4.21
N ARG A 133 15.46 15.58 -4.54
CA ARG A 133 15.28 16.62 -5.58
C ARG A 133 16.15 17.87 -5.35
N ARG A 134 16.60 18.11 -4.11
CA ARG A 134 17.57 19.19 -3.77
C ARG A 134 18.97 18.93 -4.34
N PHE A 135 19.28 17.69 -4.73
CA PHE A 135 20.58 17.22 -5.20
C PHE A 135 20.42 16.46 -6.54
N PRO A 136 20.41 17.15 -7.70
CA PRO A 136 20.13 16.52 -9.01
C PRO A 136 21.06 15.37 -9.41
N SER A 137 22.21 15.21 -8.76
CA SER A 137 23.13 14.07 -8.95
C SER A 137 22.74 12.80 -8.19
N MET A 138 21.72 12.85 -7.32
CA MET A 138 21.21 11.70 -6.55
C MET A 138 19.75 11.36 -6.85
N PHE A 139 19.02 12.23 -7.57
CA PHE A 139 17.62 12.06 -7.91
C PHE A 139 17.42 11.60 -9.35
N ASP A 140 16.76 10.46 -9.54
CA ASP A 140 16.28 9.97 -10.83
C ASP A 140 14.76 10.16 -10.92
N ALA A 141 14.32 10.91 -11.94
CA ALA A 141 12.91 11.17 -12.18
C ALA A 141 12.11 9.89 -12.50
N ARG A 142 12.73 8.87 -13.10
CA ARG A 142 12.13 7.57 -13.40
C ARG A 142 11.92 6.75 -12.13
N VAL A 143 12.91 6.65 -11.25
CA VAL A 143 12.78 5.99 -9.93
C VAL A 143 11.68 6.66 -9.09
N ASN A 144 11.66 8.01 -9.05
CA ASN A 144 10.56 8.74 -8.40
C ASN A 144 9.18 8.40 -8.97
N MET A 145 9.07 8.28 -10.30
CA MET A 145 7.81 7.97 -10.98
C MET A 145 7.37 6.53 -10.71
N GLU A 146 8.29 5.56 -10.75
CA GLU A 146 8.01 4.16 -10.41
C GLU A 146 7.64 4.00 -8.93
N LEU A 147 8.28 4.75 -8.02
CA LEU A 147 7.97 4.75 -6.59
C LEU A 147 6.62 5.43 -6.30
N SER A 148 6.30 6.52 -6.99
CA SER A 148 4.97 7.15 -6.91
C SER A 148 3.87 6.22 -7.45
N GLN A 149 4.12 5.50 -8.56
CA GLN A 149 3.22 4.48 -9.06
C GLN A 149 3.08 3.30 -8.09
N HIS A 150 4.16 2.88 -7.41
CA HIS A 150 4.09 1.84 -6.40
C HIS A 150 3.24 2.29 -5.20
N LEU A 151 3.50 3.48 -4.63
CA LEU A 151 2.67 4.09 -3.58
C LEU A 151 1.19 4.16 -3.99
N PHE A 152 0.90 4.58 -5.23
CA PHE A 152 -0.45 4.58 -5.79
C PHE A 152 -1.08 3.17 -5.83
N ASN A 153 -0.32 2.16 -6.25
CA ASN A 153 -0.81 0.78 -6.30
C ASN A 153 -1.14 0.26 -4.88
N ILE A 154 -0.31 0.59 -3.88
CA ILE A 154 -0.51 0.23 -2.48
C ILE A 154 -1.71 0.99 -1.88
N HIS A 155 -1.90 2.27 -2.21
CA HIS A 155 -3.10 3.03 -1.87
C HIS A 155 -4.38 2.39 -2.45
N MET A 156 -4.35 1.98 -3.72
CA MET A 156 -5.48 1.27 -4.35
C MET A 156 -5.71 -0.11 -3.72
N ALA A 157 -4.66 -0.84 -3.38
CA ALA A 157 -4.77 -2.12 -2.66
C ALA A 157 -5.44 -1.94 -1.28
N ARG A 158 -5.06 -0.91 -0.50
CA ARG A 158 -5.69 -0.60 0.80
C ARG A 158 -7.14 -0.12 0.63
N TYR A 159 -7.47 0.65 -0.41
CA TYR A 159 -8.85 1.06 -0.70
C TYR A 159 -9.74 -0.13 -1.10
N MET A 160 -9.26 -1.01 -1.99
CA MET A 160 -9.96 -2.24 -2.38
C MET A 160 -10.04 -3.23 -1.22
N ARG A 161 -9.05 -3.21 -0.30
CA ARG A 161 -9.11 -3.94 0.98
C ARG A 161 -10.22 -3.39 1.87
N LEU A 162 -10.25 -2.09 2.18
CA LEU A 162 -11.21 -1.49 3.13
C LEU A 162 -12.66 -1.58 2.63
N THR A 163 -12.88 -1.37 1.33
CA THR A 163 -14.19 -1.64 0.70
C THR A 163 -14.49 -3.14 0.63
N GLY A 164 -13.46 -3.98 0.55
CA GLY A 164 -13.52 -5.45 0.63
C GLY A 164 -13.97 -5.98 1.99
N GLU A 165 -13.25 -5.60 3.04
CA GLU A 165 -13.25 -6.05 4.45
C GLU A 165 -14.56 -5.83 5.20
N SER A 166 -15.51 -5.11 4.61
CA SER A 166 -16.92 -5.18 5.01
C SER A 166 -17.49 -6.61 5.00
N GLN A 167 -16.75 -7.59 4.45
CA GLN A 167 -16.82 -9.00 4.86
C GLN A 167 -15.41 -9.62 4.99
N PRO A 168 -15.03 -10.17 6.17
CA PRO A 168 -13.85 -11.02 6.29
C PRO A 168 -13.98 -12.37 5.55
N ASN A 169 -12.85 -12.87 5.04
CA ASN A 169 -12.78 -14.06 4.18
C ASN A 169 -12.83 -15.39 4.98
N PRO A 170 -13.53 -16.45 4.55
CA PRO A 170 -13.50 -17.75 5.23
C PRO A 170 -12.15 -18.46 5.14
N MET A 171 -11.74 -19.15 6.21
CA MET A 171 -10.60 -20.07 6.16
C MET A 171 -10.91 -21.28 5.25
N PRO A 172 -9.91 -21.81 4.51
CA PRO A 172 -10.02 -23.09 3.82
C PRO A 172 -10.00 -24.23 4.86
N THR A 173 -11.17 -24.66 5.32
CA THR A 173 -11.28 -25.81 6.24
C THR A 173 -10.79 -27.09 5.57
N SER A 174 -9.82 -27.76 6.20
CA SER A 174 -9.26 -29.02 5.72
C SER A 174 -10.32 -30.11 5.56
N SER A 175 -10.11 -30.98 4.56
CA SER A 175 -11.04 -32.04 4.16
C SER A 175 -11.38 -33.02 5.30
N ALA A 176 -12.47 -32.74 6.03
CA ALA A 176 -13.11 -33.71 6.92
C ALA A 176 -13.78 -34.82 6.08
N LYS A 177 -13.29 -36.06 6.20
CA LYS A 177 -13.80 -37.21 5.44
C LYS A 177 -15.24 -37.56 5.86
N SER A 178 -16.09 -37.84 4.88
CA SER A 178 -17.47 -38.31 5.13
C SER A 178 -17.46 -39.63 5.91
N PRO A 179 -18.30 -39.80 6.96
CA PRO A 179 -18.50 -41.09 7.59
C PRO A 179 -19.35 -42.01 6.71
N ARG A 180 -18.94 -43.27 6.60
CA ARG A 180 -19.82 -44.41 6.29
C ARG A 180 -19.55 -45.50 7.31
N GLN A 181 -20.62 -46.10 7.82
CA GLN A 181 -20.56 -47.24 8.73
C GLN A 181 -20.15 -48.49 7.96
N THR A 182 -19.35 -49.36 8.59
CA THR A 182 -19.62 -50.81 8.72
C THR A 182 -18.93 -51.31 10.00
N VAL A 183 -19.51 -52.34 10.60
CA VAL A 183 -19.06 -53.04 11.82
C VAL A 183 -17.77 -53.83 11.54
N GLU A 184 -16.83 -53.93 12.51
CA GLU A 184 -16.50 -55.20 13.21
C GLU A 184 -15.27 -55.11 14.16
N GLN A 185 -15.41 -55.78 15.31
CA GLN A 185 -14.41 -56.30 16.28
C GLN A 185 -13.10 -55.53 16.61
N ALA A 186 -12.94 -55.26 17.91
CA ALA A 186 -11.65 -55.21 18.63
C ALA A 186 -11.44 -56.57 19.36
N PRO A 187 -10.29 -56.87 20.03
CA PRO A 187 -9.13 -56.01 20.31
C PRO A 187 -7.75 -56.62 19.99
N ASN A 188 -6.68 -55.84 20.16
CA ASN A 188 -5.57 -56.18 21.08
C ASN A 188 -4.50 -55.07 21.15
N ALA A 189 -3.85 -55.00 22.31
CA ALA A 189 -2.60 -54.32 22.64
C ALA A 189 -1.76 -55.31 23.48
N PRO A 190 -0.48 -55.08 23.81
CA PRO A 190 0.38 -53.92 23.54
C PRO A 190 1.62 -54.28 22.69
N ASP A 191 2.59 -53.36 22.57
CA ASP A 191 3.98 -53.63 22.98
C ASP A 191 4.89 -52.38 22.88
N ALA A 192 5.93 -52.35 23.72
CA ALA A 192 7.02 -51.38 23.82
C ALA A 192 8.14 -52.00 24.71
N PRO A 193 9.40 -51.47 24.78
CA PRO A 193 9.94 -50.25 24.15
C PRO A 193 11.00 -50.53 23.02
N ASP A 194 12.34 -50.31 23.01
CA ASP A 194 13.35 -49.78 23.97
C ASP A 194 14.70 -49.34 23.29
N ILE A 195 15.18 -48.13 23.66
CA ILE A 195 16.58 -47.61 23.79
C ILE A 195 17.59 -47.57 22.59
N LEU A 196 18.56 -46.64 22.71
CA LEU A 196 19.91 -46.53 22.08
C LEU A 196 20.01 -45.71 20.76
N GLU A 197 20.96 -44.78 20.56
CA GLU A 197 21.93 -44.14 21.48
C GLU A 197 22.44 -42.76 20.93
N GLU A 198 23.11 -41.96 21.77
CA GLU A 198 23.99 -40.82 21.40
C GLU A 198 25.45 -41.33 21.24
N PRO A 199 26.51 -40.52 20.96
CA PRO A 199 26.61 -39.20 20.29
C PRO A 199 27.68 -39.20 19.16
N THR A 200 28.02 -38.04 18.56
CA THR A 200 29.40 -37.45 18.53
C THR A 200 29.63 -36.33 17.49
N VAL A 201 30.17 -35.19 17.98
CA VAL A 201 31.37 -34.46 17.47
C VAL A 201 31.53 -34.41 15.93
N SER A 202 31.27 -33.30 15.22
CA SER A 202 32.12 -32.08 15.16
C SER A 202 31.61 -31.16 14.02
N THR A 203 31.93 -29.86 13.85
CA THR A 203 32.50 -28.70 14.63
C THR A 203 32.03 -27.41 13.87
N ASN A 204 32.42 -26.14 14.09
CA ASN A 204 33.55 -25.51 14.79
C ASN A 204 33.21 -24.12 15.40
N ASN A 205 34.27 -23.38 15.76
CA ASN A 205 34.28 -22.16 16.58
C ASN A 205 33.96 -20.88 15.74
N ALA A 206 33.24 -19.86 16.20
CA ALA A 206 33.21 -19.16 17.51
C ALA A 206 34.37 -18.15 17.73
N GLY A 207 34.07 -17.04 18.41
CA GLY A 207 35.00 -15.94 18.75
C GLY A 207 34.78 -15.40 20.17
N THR A 208 35.04 -14.10 20.40
CA THR A 208 35.01 -13.37 21.71
C THR A 208 36.33 -13.46 22.51
N GLY A 209 36.74 -12.37 23.19
CA GLY A 209 37.84 -12.43 24.18
C GLY A 209 38.48 -11.10 24.61
N ALA A 210 38.01 -10.57 25.74
CA ALA A 210 38.40 -9.35 26.46
C ALA A 210 39.90 -9.00 26.70
N ASP A 211 40.16 -7.69 26.67
CA ASP A 211 40.89 -6.82 27.64
C ASP A 211 42.11 -7.25 28.49
N ALA A 212 43.11 -6.35 28.46
CA ALA A 212 43.85 -5.74 29.57
C ALA A 212 44.73 -6.56 30.56
N ALA A 213 46.05 -6.33 30.49
CA ALA A 213 46.97 -6.20 31.63
C ALA A 213 48.29 -5.52 31.18
N GLY A 214 49.17 -5.09 32.11
CA GLY A 214 50.48 -4.50 31.79
C GLY A 214 51.53 -4.60 32.91
N ASN A 215 52.81 -4.34 32.55
CA ASN A 215 54.05 -4.42 33.37
C ASN A 215 54.39 -5.83 33.91
N HIS A 216 55.66 -6.26 34.10
CA HIS A 216 56.88 -5.56 34.52
C HIS A 216 58.21 -6.13 33.92
N GLN A 217 59.31 -5.44 34.25
CA GLN A 217 60.75 -5.78 34.16
C GLN A 217 61.15 -7.25 34.46
N ALA A 218 62.33 -7.79 34.09
CA ALA A 218 63.44 -7.43 33.16
C ALA A 218 64.40 -8.69 33.12
N SER A 219 65.74 -8.73 32.97
CA SER A 219 66.88 -7.78 32.83
C SER A 219 68.17 -8.54 32.47
N GLN A 220 69.13 -7.96 31.69
CA GLN A 220 70.60 -8.23 31.77
C GLN A 220 71.43 -7.28 30.84
N SER A 221 72.78 -7.27 30.99
CA SER A 221 73.60 -6.04 30.83
C SER A 221 74.92 -6.19 29.99
N PRO A 222 76.09 -5.53 30.27
CA PRO A 222 76.69 -4.50 29.39
C PRO A 222 78.15 -4.81 28.92
N PRO A 223 78.89 -3.88 28.25
CA PRO A 223 79.79 -2.91 28.95
C PRO A 223 79.90 -1.50 28.27
N HIS A 224 79.82 -0.36 28.99
CA HIS A 224 80.88 0.36 29.74
C HIS A 224 81.96 1.13 28.91
N VAL A 225 81.89 2.47 28.86
CA VAL A 225 83.00 3.43 29.20
C VAL A 225 82.42 4.82 29.63
N SER A 226 83.16 5.62 30.39
CA SER A 226 82.92 7.04 30.79
C SER A 226 84.32 7.70 31.05
N PRO A 227 84.51 8.96 31.56
CA PRO A 227 83.59 10.06 31.92
C PRO A 227 84.10 11.44 31.38
N MET A 228 83.99 12.54 32.17
CA MET A 228 84.52 13.92 31.97
C MET A 228 83.85 14.82 30.90
N ASP A 229 83.72 16.16 31.07
CA ASP A 229 83.84 17.03 32.27
C ASP A 229 83.12 18.41 32.07
N SER A 230 82.87 19.09 33.20
CA SER A 230 82.84 20.56 33.44
C SER A 230 81.98 21.55 32.62
N SER A 231 81.32 22.43 33.37
CA SER A 231 80.67 23.67 32.92
C SER A 231 81.68 24.78 32.57
N ASN A 232 81.36 25.69 31.63
CA ASN A 232 80.97 27.08 31.95
C ASN A 232 80.52 27.90 30.70
N GLU A 233 79.94 29.09 30.95
CA GLU A 233 79.71 30.23 30.02
C GLU A 233 78.83 29.98 28.76
N ARG A 234 77.73 30.69 28.46
CA ARG A 234 77.34 32.14 28.45
C ARG A 234 77.55 32.78 27.06
N VAL A 235 76.60 33.68 26.70
CA VAL A 235 76.53 34.59 25.53
C VAL A 235 75.67 34.10 24.34
N GLU A 236 74.49 34.73 24.23
CA GLU A 236 73.69 35.10 23.03
C GLU A 236 73.30 34.07 21.94
N GLN A 237 71.99 33.81 21.82
CA GLN A 237 71.18 34.42 20.72
C GLN A 237 69.64 34.28 20.96
N PRO A 238 68.80 35.29 20.66
CA PRO A 238 67.35 35.24 20.85
C PRO A 238 66.54 35.11 19.53
N THR A 239 66.27 33.89 19.07
CA THR A 239 65.62 33.63 17.76
C THR A 239 64.61 32.46 17.75
N ARG A 240 63.63 32.45 18.68
CA ARG A 240 62.53 31.43 18.69
C ARG A 240 61.11 31.92 19.04
N THR A 241 60.85 33.21 19.17
CA THR A 241 59.53 33.75 19.59
C THR A 241 58.58 34.14 18.45
N ALA A 242 59.09 34.28 17.21
CA ALA A 242 58.28 34.67 16.05
C ALA A 242 57.37 33.55 15.52
N ASP A 243 57.86 32.30 15.47
CA ASP A 243 57.10 31.21 14.84
C ASP A 243 55.97 30.68 15.73
N GLN A 244 56.18 30.64 17.05
CA GLN A 244 55.12 30.24 17.99
C GLN A 244 53.93 31.21 18.03
N SER A 245 54.18 32.51 17.85
CA SER A 245 53.10 33.52 17.85
C SER A 245 52.28 33.50 16.54
N ASN A 246 52.92 33.21 15.40
CA ASN A 246 52.21 32.92 14.15
C ASN A 246 51.39 31.61 14.24
N LEU A 247 51.97 30.53 14.78
CA LEU A 247 51.27 29.25 14.90
C LEU A 247 50.07 29.33 15.88
N ALA A 248 50.20 30.04 17.00
CA ALA A 248 49.12 30.26 17.96
C ALA A 248 48.00 31.13 17.39
N SER A 249 48.32 32.20 16.65
CA SER A 249 47.30 33.05 16.00
C SER A 249 46.59 32.33 14.85
N GLN A 250 47.30 31.51 14.06
CA GLN A 250 46.69 30.62 13.07
C GLN A 250 45.76 29.59 13.71
N SER A 251 46.18 28.97 14.82
CA SER A 251 45.33 28.03 15.58
C SER A 251 44.06 28.70 16.11
N ASN A 252 44.16 29.88 16.71
CA ASN A 252 43.00 30.65 17.17
C ASN A 252 42.05 31.01 16.02
N GLN A 253 42.59 31.41 14.84
CA GLN A 253 41.75 31.68 13.66
C GLN A 253 41.04 30.40 13.15
N GLN A 254 41.66 29.23 13.29
CA GLN A 254 41.08 27.95 12.90
C GLN A 254 39.99 27.50 13.88
N VAL A 255 40.18 27.69 15.20
CA VAL A 255 39.14 27.48 16.22
C VAL A 255 37.94 28.39 16.00
N GLU A 256 38.18 29.67 15.74
CA GLU A 256 37.10 30.64 15.47
C GLU A 256 36.28 30.28 14.24
N ARG A 257 36.92 29.84 13.15
CA ARG A 257 36.23 29.29 11.96
C ARG A 257 35.46 28.01 12.26
N PHE A 258 35.98 27.13 13.12
CA PHE A 258 35.30 25.90 13.51
C PHE A 258 34.04 26.19 14.33
N ASN A 259 34.11 27.10 15.30
CA ASN A 259 32.96 27.57 16.07
C ASN A 259 31.88 28.18 15.16
N GLN A 260 32.27 29.03 14.22
CA GLN A 260 31.33 29.61 13.24
C GLN A 260 30.71 28.56 12.28
N LEU A 261 31.39 27.44 12.04
CA LEU A 261 30.83 26.31 11.30
C LEU A 261 29.85 25.50 12.15
N PHE A 262 30.17 25.29 13.43
CA PHE A 262 29.36 24.56 14.40
C PHE A 262 28.04 25.28 14.69
N GLU A 263 28.05 26.60 14.88
CA GLU A 263 26.82 27.40 15.05
C GLU A 263 25.92 27.35 13.80
N ARG A 264 26.50 27.36 12.60
CA ARG A 264 25.73 27.15 11.35
C ARG A 264 25.14 25.75 11.27
N PHE A 265 25.88 24.73 11.73
CA PHE A 265 25.43 23.34 11.75
C PHE A 265 24.29 23.13 12.74
N ASN A 266 24.39 23.66 13.96
CA ASN A 266 23.32 23.63 14.97
C ASN A 266 22.05 24.30 14.46
N ARG A 267 22.16 25.48 13.84
CA ARG A 267 21.04 26.19 13.23
C ARG A 267 20.41 25.44 12.05
N LEU A 268 21.20 24.70 11.28
CA LEU A 268 20.70 23.82 10.22
C LEU A 268 19.98 22.59 10.79
N ILE A 269 20.44 22.00 11.90
CA ILE A 269 19.75 20.92 12.61
C ILE A 269 18.39 21.40 13.14
N GLU A 270 18.34 22.56 13.78
CA GLU A 270 17.11 23.15 14.32
C GLU A 270 16.11 23.52 13.20
N GLN A 271 16.61 24.08 12.09
CA GLN A 271 15.78 24.31 10.91
C GLN A 271 15.30 22.99 10.27
N SER A 272 16.12 21.94 10.30
CA SER A 272 15.76 20.61 9.77
C SER A 272 14.66 19.96 10.61
N SER A 273 14.80 19.89 11.93
CA SER A 273 13.78 19.30 12.82
C SER A 273 12.46 20.06 12.75
N GLN A 274 12.49 21.40 12.65
CA GLN A 274 11.29 22.20 12.45
C GLN A 274 10.65 21.97 11.07
N ASN A 275 11.42 21.55 10.05
CA ASN A 275 10.87 21.12 8.76
C ASN A 275 10.29 19.70 8.85
N THR A 276 10.90 18.77 9.60
CA THR A 276 10.35 17.42 9.83
C THR A 276 8.99 17.48 10.53
N VAL A 277 8.83 18.32 11.57
CA VAL A 277 7.53 18.53 12.23
C VAL A 277 6.47 19.05 11.23
N LYS A 278 6.83 20.01 10.38
CA LYS A 278 5.91 20.53 9.34
C LYS A 278 5.60 19.49 8.26
N ALA A 279 6.54 18.61 7.93
CA ALA A 279 6.32 17.52 6.99
C ALA A 279 5.34 16.48 7.56
N ASN A 280 5.48 16.11 8.84
CA ASN A 280 4.55 15.21 9.53
C ASN A 280 3.14 15.83 9.60
N GLU A 281 3.02 17.11 9.99
CA GLU A 281 1.75 17.85 9.93
C GLU A 281 1.13 17.85 8.52
N LEU A 282 1.95 17.90 7.46
CA LEU A 282 1.47 17.86 6.08
C LEU A 282 1.02 16.45 5.67
N ALA A 283 1.73 15.42 6.14
CA ALA A 283 1.38 14.01 5.93
C ALA A 283 0.06 13.63 6.62
N GLU A 284 -0.16 14.06 7.86
CA GLU A 284 -1.44 13.89 8.56
C GLU A 284 -2.59 14.59 7.79
N LYS A 285 -2.38 15.83 7.35
CA LYS A 285 -3.36 16.58 6.54
C LYS A 285 -3.61 15.90 5.18
N ALA A 286 -2.61 15.28 4.58
CA ALA A 286 -2.74 14.50 3.35
C ALA A 286 -3.52 13.18 3.59
N ASN A 287 -3.24 12.45 4.67
CA ASN A 287 -3.97 11.22 5.02
C ASN A 287 -5.45 11.53 5.31
N ASN A 288 -5.74 12.54 6.13
CA ASN A 288 -7.11 13.00 6.40
C ASN A 288 -7.85 13.43 5.12
N SER A 289 -7.12 13.99 4.13
CA SER A 289 -7.68 14.33 2.81
C SER A 289 -7.92 13.10 1.95
N TRP A 290 -7.11 12.05 2.09
CA TRP A 290 -7.23 10.78 1.38
C TRP A 290 -8.37 9.91 1.91
N GLU A 291 -8.58 9.86 3.23
CA GLU A 291 -9.74 9.22 3.86
C GLU A 291 -11.05 9.87 3.36
N ARG A 292 -11.13 11.20 3.40
CA ARG A 292 -12.26 11.97 2.85
C ARG A 292 -12.45 11.77 1.34
N PHE A 293 -11.37 11.54 0.58
CA PHE A 293 -11.46 11.19 -0.84
C PHE A 293 -12.04 9.77 -1.04
N GLY A 294 -11.67 8.82 -0.17
CA GLY A 294 -12.28 7.50 -0.09
C GLY A 294 -13.79 7.56 0.18
N ASP A 295 -14.23 8.39 1.13
CA ASP A 295 -15.66 8.64 1.38
C ASP A 295 -16.38 9.20 0.14
N VAL A 296 -15.78 10.16 -0.55
CA VAL A 296 -16.35 10.75 -1.77
C VAL A 296 -16.47 9.70 -2.88
N LEU A 297 -15.44 8.86 -3.09
CA LEU A 297 -15.51 7.75 -4.06
C LEU A 297 -16.56 6.71 -3.67
N GLY A 298 -16.70 6.37 -2.38
CA GLY A 298 -17.75 5.48 -1.89
C GLY A 298 -19.15 6.03 -2.17
N ASN A 299 -19.36 7.33 -1.95
CA ASN A 299 -20.62 8.01 -2.28
C ASN A 299 -20.89 8.06 -3.79
N VAL A 300 -19.87 8.31 -4.62
CA VAL A 300 -20.00 8.24 -6.09
C VAL A 300 -20.37 6.82 -6.53
N ASN A 301 -19.78 5.78 -5.96
CA ASN A 301 -20.10 4.39 -6.32
C ASN A 301 -21.54 4.03 -5.93
N ARG A 302 -22.03 4.47 -4.76
CA ARG A 302 -23.44 4.33 -4.35
C ARG A 302 -24.40 4.99 -5.35
N VAL A 303 -24.06 6.16 -5.87
CA VAL A 303 -24.84 6.85 -6.91
C VAL A 303 -24.83 6.09 -8.24
N LEU A 304 -23.66 5.59 -8.68
CA LEU A 304 -23.54 4.80 -9.91
C LEU A 304 -24.34 3.48 -9.83
N VAL A 305 -24.31 2.79 -8.68
CA VAL A 305 -25.13 1.61 -8.38
C VAL A 305 -26.62 1.94 -8.50
N GLY A 306 -27.07 3.06 -7.91
CA GLY A 306 -28.45 3.52 -8.01
C GLY A 306 -28.87 3.86 -9.46
N ILE A 307 -27.98 4.47 -10.25
CA ILE A 307 -28.21 4.73 -11.68
C ILE A 307 -28.33 3.43 -12.45
N GLN A 308 -27.47 2.43 -12.20
CA GLN A 308 -27.57 1.12 -12.86
C GLN A 308 -28.88 0.41 -12.49
N HIS A 309 -29.28 0.41 -11.22
CA HIS A 309 -30.56 -0.18 -10.79
C HIS A 309 -31.74 0.50 -11.49
N ALA A 310 -31.74 1.84 -11.58
CA ALA A 310 -32.77 2.59 -12.30
C ALA A 310 -32.79 2.29 -13.81
N LEU A 311 -31.63 2.14 -14.46
CA LEU A 311 -31.53 1.77 -15.87
C LEU A 311 -32.05 0.35 -16.13
N VAL A 312 -31.70 -0.62 -15.29
CA VAL A 312 -32.23 -1.99 -15.38
C VAL A 312 -33.74 -1.98 -15.19
N ARG A 313 -34.24 -1.32 -14.12
CA ARG A 313 -35.68 -1.26 -13.82
C ARG A 313 -36.52 -0.65 -14.95
N ASN A 314 -36.03 0.42 -15.57
CA ASN A 314 -36.74 1.13 -16.64
C ASN A 314 -36.74 0.37 -17.99
N HIS A 315 -36.10 -0.80 -18.08
CA HIS A 315 -36.13 -1.63 -19.28
C HIS A 315 -37.43 -2.43 -19.38
N HIS A 316 -38.28 -2.13 -20.37
CA HIS A 316 -39.55 -2.84 -20.58
C HIS A 316 -39.39 -4.34 -20.84
N GLY A 317 -40.34 -5.13 -20.33
CA GLY A 317 -40.33 -6.58 -20.50
C GLY A 317 -39.30 -7.26 -19.61
N ASN A 318 -39.01 -6.66 -18.45
CA ASN A 318 -38.12 -7.26 -17.46
C ASN A 318 -38.70 -8.58 -16.94
N ALA A 319 -37.80 -9.52 -16.65
CA ALA A 319 -38.11 -10.85 -16.11
C ALA A 319 -37.15 -11.16 -14.95
N ILE A 320 -37.23 -12.38 -14.38
CA ILE A 320 -36.36 -12.83 -13.26
C ILE A 320 -34.86 -12.60 -13.54
N SER A 321 -34.39 -12.65 -14.79
CA SER A 321 -33.00 -12.33 -15.14
C SER A 321 -32.58 -10.87 -14.96
N ALA A 322 -33.50 -9.91 -14.83
CA ALA A 322 -33.14 -8.53 -14.52
C ALA A 322 -32.50 -8.41 -13.12
N LEU A 323 -32.80 -9.35 -12.21
CA LEU A 323 -32.12 -9.50 -10.92
C LEU A 323 -30.63 -9.84 -11.07
N ASP A 324 -30.25 -10.52 -12.17
CA ASP A 324 -28.86 -10.88 -12.46
C ASP A 324 -28.04 -9.68 -12.94
N CYS A 325 -28.71 -8.61 -13.39
CA CYS A 325 -28.12 -7.33 -13.80
C CYS A 325 -28.00 -6.30 -12.66
N LEU A 326 -28.56 -6.60 -11.48
CA LEU A 326 -28.38 -5.77 -10.28
C LEU A 326 -26.96 -5.91 -9.73
N VAL A 327 -26.39 -4.80 -9.27
CA VAL A 327 -25.06 -4.75 -8.67
C VAL A 327 -25.09 -4.39 -7.19
N ASN A 328 -24.09 -4.85 -6.44
CA ASN A 328 -23.88 -4.42 -5.05
C ASN A 328 -23.08 -3.12 -4.95
N GLU A 329 -22.79 -2.66 -3.72
CA GLU A 329 -22.04 -1.42 -3.45
C GLU A 329 -20.59 -1.41 -3.98
N LYS A 330 -20.09 -2.56 -4.49
CA LYS A 330 -18.80 -2.72 -5.16
C LYS A 330 -18.90 -2.67 -6.69
N GLY A 331 -20.11 -2.53 -7.26
CA GLY A 331 -20.35 -2.55 -8.70
C GLY A 331 -20.33 -3.95 -9.33
N MET A 332 -20.30 -5.02 -8.53
CA MET A 332 -20.28 -6.40 -9.02
C MET A 332 -21.69 -6.96 -9.18
N THR A 333 -21.92 -7.80 -10.20
CA THR A 333 -23.15 -8.59 -10.39
C THR A 333 -23.01 -9.99 -9.78
N PRO A 334 -24.09 -10.64 -9.29
CA PRO A 334 -23.99 -11.93 -8.58
C PRO A 334 -23.29 -13.04 -9.37
N ALA A 335 -23.43 -13.06 -10.69
CA ALA A 335 -22.85 -14.08 -11.57
C ALA A 335 -21.31 -14.15 -11.56
N VAL A 336 -20.62 -13.11 -11.08
CA VAL A 336 -19.15 -12.98 -11.13
C VAL A 336 -18.44 -13.73 -10.00
N MET A 337 -19.11 -13.93 -8.85
CA MET A 337 -18.44 -14.39 -7.62
C MET A 337 -18.59 -15.88 -7.31
N ASP A 338 -19.61 -16.59 -7.80
CA ASP A 338 -19.82 -18.00 -7.46
C ASP A 338 -20.46 -18.83 -8.60
N ASN A 339 -19.61 -19.58 -9.33
CA ASN A 339 -19.92 -20.70 -10.22
C ASN A 339 -21.08 -20.51 -11.25
N GLY A 340 -21.46 -19.26 -11.54
CA GLY A 340 -22.57 -18.91 -12.41
C GLY A 340 -23.95 -19.26 -11.84
N PHE A 341 -24.15 -19.23 -10.52
CA PHE A 341 -25.47 -19.43 -9.89
C PHE A 341 -26.27 -18.12 -9.82
N THR A 342 -26.97 -17.80 -10.91
CA THR A 342 -27.80 -16.60 -11.03
C THR A 342 -29.22 -16.80 -10.47
N PHE A 343 -29.97 -15.72 -10.23
CA PHE A 343 -31.37 -15.79 -9.78
C PHE A 343 -32.24 -16.56 -10.76
N ARG A 344 -32.07 -16.33 -12.08
CA ARG A 344 -32.76 -17.15 -13.10
C ARG A 344 -32.45 -18.63 -12.90
N ARG A 345 -31.16 -18.99 -12.89
CA ARG A 345 -30.70 -20.39 -12.87
C ARG A 345 -31.11 -21.13 -11.60
N LEU A 346 -31.07 -20.47 -10.44
CA LEU A 346 -31.58 -21.03 -9.18
C LEU A 346 -33.10 -21.20 -9.22
N SER A 347 -33.82 -20.20 -9.72
CA SER A 347 -35.29 -20.24 -9.79
C SER A 347 -35.82 -21.29 -10.75
N GLU A 348 -35.08 -21.60 -11.81
CA GLU A 348 -35.37 -22.72 -12.73
C GLU A 348 -35.09 -24.06 -12.04
N LEU A 349 -33.90 -24.22 -11.45
CA LEU A 349 -33.43 -25.47 -10.84
C LEU A 349 -34.25 -25.92 -9.61
N PHE A 350 -34.80 -24.98 -8.84
CA PHE A 350 -35.59 -25.25 -7.63
C PHE A 350 -37.08 -24.93 -7.81
N SER A 351 -37.56 -24.81 -9.05
CA SER A 351 -38.95 -24.47 -9.37
C SER A 351 -39.95 -25.45 -8.75
N GLY A 352 -41.06 -24.90 -8.25
CA GLY A 352 -42.17 -25.67 -7.65
C GLY A 352 -42.01 -26.01 -6.17
N ASP A 353 -40.88 -25.71 -5.53
CA ASP A 353 -40.63 -25.96 -4.10
C ASP A 353 -41.17 -24.81 -3.21
N PRO A 354 -42.23 -25.02 -2.38
CA PRO A 354 -42.81 -23.94 -1.58
C PRO A 354 -41.91 -23.45 -0.44
N GLU A 355 -41.01 -24.29 0.10
CA GLU A 355 -40.11 -23.91 1.18
C GLU A 355 -38.96 -23.02 0.67
N ARG A 356 -38.58 -23.21 -0.61
CA ARG A 356 -37.57 -22.41 -1.30
C ARG A 356 -38.13 -21.17 -1.99
N GLN A 357 -39.43 -20.94 -1.96
CA GLN A 357 -40.05 -19.77 -2.58
C GLN A 357 -39.62 -18.45 -1.90
N THR A 358 -39.46 -17.42 -2.72
CA THR A 358 -39.51 -16.00 -2.37
C THR A 358 -40.22 -15.24 -3.50
N GLN A 359 -40.45 -13.95 -3.34
CA GLN A 359 -41.13 -13.11 -4.33
C GLN A 359 -40.29 -11.86 -4.63
N ALA A 360 -40.38 -11.34 -5.85
CA ALA A 360 -39.99 -9.96 -6.16
C ALA A 360 -41.02 -9.31 -7.08
N ILE A 361 -41.20 -8.01 -6.93
CA ILE A 361 -41.90 -7.18 -7.91
C ILE A 361 -40.90 -6.81 -9.01
N ILE A 362 -41.27 -7.04 -10.28
CA ILE A 362 -40.47 -6.75 -11.47
C ILE A 362 -41.44 -6.19 -12.52
N ASP A 363 -41.17 -5.01 -13.10
CA ASP A 363 -42.05 -4.36 -14.10
C ASP A 363 -43.52 -4.26 -13.60
N GLY A 364 -43.69 -3.98 -12.30
CA GLY A 364 -44.99 -3.94 -11.60
C GLY A 364 -45.65 -5.29 -11.31
N ALA A 365 -45.12 -6.42 -11.80
CA ALA A 365 -45.69 -7.76 -11.63
C ALA A 365 -44.99 -8.56 -10.50
N THR A 366 -45.76 -9.39 -9.77
CA THR A 366 -45.20 -10.28 -8.74
C THR A 366 -44.66 -11.58 -9.34
N HIS A 367 -43.35 -11.77 -9.30
CA HIS A 367 -42.68 -12.99 -9.73
C HIS A 367 -42.33 -13.89 -8.54
N ASN A 368 -42.64 -15.18 -8.65
CA ASN A 368 -42.14 -16.21 -7.73
C ASN A 368 -40.72 -16.62 -8.13
N ILE A 369 -39.81 -16.67 -7.17
CA ILE A 369 -38.39 -16.98 -7.37
C ILE A 369 -38.02 -18.10 -6.39
N TYR A 370 -37.33 -19.14 -6.85
CA TYR A 370 -36.98 -20.29 -6.01
C TYR A 370 -35.49 -20.27 -5.65
N ILE A 371 -35.19 -20.14 -4.35
CA ILE A 371 -33.83 -19.93 -3.82
C ILE A 371 -33.65 -20.78 -2.54
N PRO A 372 -32.69 -21.71 -2.47
CA PRO A 372 -32.33 -22.42 -1.23
C PRO A 372 -31.76 -21.48 -0.16
N ASP A 373 -31.93 -21.81 1.13
CA ASP A 373 -31.51 -20.94 2.25
C ASP A 373 -30.05 -20.47 2.20
N VAL A 374 -29.12 -21.33 1.77
CA VAL A 374 -27.70 -20.97 1.60
C VAL A 374 -27.50 -19.87 0.56
N TRP A 375 -28.28 -19.88 -0.52
CA TRP A 375 -28.25 -18.83 -1.54
C TRP A 375 -29.00 -17.57 -1.10
N VAL A 376 -30.04 -17.70 -0.25
CA VAL A 376 -30.66 -16.52 0.39
C VAL A 376 -29.65 -15.78 1.28
N GLY A 377 -28.90 -16.51 2.12
CA GLY A 377 -27.83 -15.92 2.94
C GLY A 377 -26.70 -15.31 2.11
N TYR A 378 -26.31 -15.98 1.01
CA TYR A 378 -25.37 -15.45 0.03
C TYR A 378 -25.84 -14.11 -0.56
N PHE A 379 -27.06 -14.02 -1.11
CA PHE A 379 -27.55 -12.77 -1.71
C PHE A 379 -27.74 -11.66 -0.69
N LEU A 380 -28.17 -11.98 0.54
CA LEU A 380 -28.27 -11.00 1.62
C LEU A 380 -26.89 -10.41 1.98
N ASN A 381 -25.85 -11.24 2.01
CA ASN A 381 -24.47 -10.80 2.23
C ASN A 381 -23.94 -9.99 1.04
N PHE A 382 -24.14 -10.50 -0.18
CA PHE A 382 -23.70 -9.88 -1.43
C PHE A 382 -24.19 -8.44 -1.59
N TYR A 383 -25.44 -8.15 -1.24
CA TYR A 383 -26.06 -6.82 -1.31
C TYR A 383 -25.92 -5.99 -0.01
N GLY A 384 -25.16 -6.45 1.00
CA GLY A 384 -24.93 -5.70 2.24
C GLY A 384 -26.13 -5.63 3.20
N ILE A 385 -27.15 -6.46 3.00
CA ILE A 385 -28.43 -6.44 3.73
C ILE A 385 -28.59 -7.59 4.75
N GLY A 386 -27.59 -8.45 4.93
CA GLY A 386 -27.62 -9.62 5.82
C GLY A 386 -27.56 -9.34 7.32
N ALA A 387 -27.35 -8.09 7.74
CA ALA A 387 -27.18 -7.69 9.13
C ALA A 387 -28.28 -8.23 10.07
N GLY A 388 -27.87 -9.05 11.06
CA GLY A 388 -28.75 -9.69 12.04
C GLY A 388 -29.51 -10.93 11.56
N LEU A 389 -29.30 -11.37 10.30
CA LEU A 389 -29.99 -12.51 9.68
C LEU A 389 -29.04 -13.67 9.35
N CYS A 390 -27.84 -13.36 8.86
CA CYS A 390 -26.75 -14.33 8.70
C CYS A 390 -26.03 -14.53 10.04
N GLU A 391 -25.42 -15.70 10.28
CA GLU A 391 -24.74 -16.02 11.55
C GLU A 391 -23.62 -15.01 11.85
N SER A 392 -22.80 -14.75 10.85
CA SER A 392 -21.86 -13.64 10.75
C SER A 392 -22.00 -12.95 9.39
N GLU A 393 -21.39 -11.78 9.24
CA GLU A 393 -21.23 -11.14 7.92
C GLU A 393 -20.33 -11.97 7.00
N THR A 394 -19.44 -12.80 7.55
CA THR A 394 -18.53 -13.71 6.82
C THR A 394 -19.19 -14.97 6.27
N THR A 395 -20.42 -15.31 6.68
CA THR A 395 -21.04 -16.60 6.37
C THR A 395 -22.37 -16.44 5.64
N PHE A 396 -22.55 -17.23 4.57
CA PHE A 396 -23.82 -17.34 3.84
C PHE A 396 -24.87 -18.18 4.58
N LYS A 397 -24.60 -18.53 5.85
CA LYS A 397 -25.45 -19.38 6.68
C LYS A 397 -26.42 -18.50 7.47
N LEU A 398 -27.71 -18.68 7.22
CA LEU A 398 -28.77 -18.00 7.97
C LEU A 398 -28.79 -18.47 9.43
N ARG A 399 -29.05 -17.55 10.36
CA ARG A 399 -29.30 -17.87 11.77
C ARG A 399 -30.52 -18.78 11.87
N PHE A 400 -30.47 -19.73 12.81
CA PHE A 400 -31.58 -20.66 13.05
C PHE A 400 -32.90 -19.90 13.28
N GLY A 401 -33.94 -20.26 12.53
CA GLY A 401 -35.25 -19.61 12.57
C GLY A 401 -35.38 -18.30 11.79
N LYS A 402 -34.30 -17.77 11.18
CA LYS A 402 -34.32 -16.51 10.41
C LYS A 402 -34.62 -16.67 8.92
N GLN A 403 -34.92 -17.88 8.44
CA GLN A 403 -35.31 -18.18 7.05
C GLN A 403 -36.39 -17.24 6.49
N LYS A 404 -37.48 -17.02 7.23
CA LYS A 404 -38.61 -16.20 6.75
C LYS A 404 -38.26 -14.72 6.71
N ASP A 405 -37.60 -14.20 7.76
CA ASP A 405 -37.10 -12.82 7.81
C ASP A 405 -36.08 -12.54 6.70
N ALA A 406 -35.21 -13.50 6.42
CA ALA A 406 -34.21 -13.48 5.35
C ALA A 406 -34.84 -13.39 3.96
N ARG A 407 -35.79 -14.28 3.67
CA ARG A 407 -36.56 -14.28 2.41
C ARG A 407 -37.35 -12.97 2.25
N ALA A 408 -37.99 -12.49 3.30
CA ALA A 408 -38.76 -11.24 3.29
C ALA A 408 -37.87 -10.00 3.07
N ARG A 409 -36.68 -9.93 3.68
CA ARG A 409 -35.75 -8.81 3.45
C ARG A 409 -35.18 -8.82 2.03
N LEU A 410 -34.78 -9.99 1.53
CA LEU A 410 -34.30 -10.14 0.14
C LEU A 410 -35.42 -9.77 -0.85
N SER A 411 -36.63 -10.29 -0.64
CA SER A 411 -37.84 -9.95 -1.41
C SER A 411 -38.08 -8.44 -1.48
N LYS A 412 -38.06 -7.75 -0.32
CA LYS A 412 -38.24 -6.30 -0.25
C LYS A 412 -37.14 -5.55 -1.00
N TYR A 413 -35.89 -5.97 -0.87
CA TYR A 413 -34.76 -5.34 -1.56
C TYR A 413 -34.89 -5.46 -3.08
N LEU A 414 -35.04 -6.69 -3.60
CA LEU A 414 -35.17 -6.93 -5.04
C LEU A 414 -36.37 -6.19 -5.64
N SER A 415 -37.50 -6.17 -4.92
CA SER A 415 -38.69 -5.40 -5.32
C SER A 415 -38.47 -3.88 -5.30
N SER A 416 -37.62 -3.36 -4.39
CA SER A 416 -37.26 -1.93 -4.41
C SER A 416 -36.29 -1.54 -5.52
N CYS A 417 -35.56 -2.52 -6.08
CA CYS A 417 -34.67 -2.33 -7.21
C CYS A 417 -35.38 -2.41 -8.57
N LEU A 418 -36.44 -3.23 -8.72
CA LEU A 418 -37.06 -3.55 -10.01
C LEU A 418 -38.59 -3.34 -10.12
N GLY A 419 -39.26 -2.93 -9.03
CA GLY A 419 -40.72 -2.71 -8.97
C GLY A 419 -41.19 -1.28 -9.17
#